data_AF-A0A7S1ZMB2-F1
#
_entry.id   AF-A0A7S1ZMB2-F1
#
_cell.length_a   1.000
_cell.length_b   1.000
_cell.length_c   1.000
_cell.angle_alpha   90.00
_cell.angle_beta   90.00
_cell.angle_gamma   90.00
#
_symmetry.space_group_name_H-M   'P 1'
#
loop_
_entity.id
_entity.type
_entity.pdbx_description
1 polymer ?
#
loop_
_entity_poly.entity_id
_entity_poly.type
_entity_poly.pdbx_seq_one_letter_code
_entity_poly.pdbx_strand_id
1 'polypeptide(L)'
;MSFFTRLSPQAKHKARFAAQVSLTILVPLVPLTYFHFRAIQSREDREKEVRTKIRVPSIQTVDELLIEKCQPGDVWLFDRRCENCVHVTEMINCVVGRSLLCGGDARDGKSSDGTFDHCGIVVPGPPKDDKSLYDPHNLYLLEATAGGGVTASPLLNRLEMTQSRTVLLLPLVSPGERRNDDDYEPSGKTEILKNNVAKHLISFQKKWTEEAEKQNYKDGHSTLGILGALGYVFGVQKASLAPTSPSAWLVVSALQEAGAAMNVTDRTAMETRVEDFLRDYRFHEKDTVRLRPGWKFLGPMAMRETGRS
;
A
#
# COMPACT_ATOMS: atom_id res chain seq x y z
N MET A 1 -41.95 -32.14 -18.66
CA MET A 1 -43.11 -31.36 -19.16
C MET A 1 -42.64 -29.99 -19.59
N SER A 2 -42.73 -29.71 -20.89
CA SER A 2 -42.09 -28.57 -21.59
C SER A 2 -42.92 -27.29 -21.44
N PHE A 3 -42.46 -26.36 -20.60
CA PHE A 3 -43.08 -25.04 -20.39
C PHE A 3 -42.87 -24.03 -21.56
N PHE A 4 -42.17 -24.41 -22.63
CA PHE A 4 -41.75 -23.49 -23.70
C PHE A 4 -42.59 -23.53 -24.99
N THR A 5 -43.69 -24.28 -25.05
CA THR A 5 -44.43 -24.50 -26.31
C THR A 5 -45.46 -23.44 -26.70
N ARG A 6 -45.66 -22.36 -25.92
CA ARG A 6 -46.61 -21.27 -26.26
C ARG A 6 -46.01 -19.86 -26.19
N LEU A 7 -44.79 -19.66 -26.67
CA LEU A 7 -44.22 -18.31 -26.84
C LEU A 7 -44.26 -17.89 -28.31
N SER A 8 -44.68 -16.65 -28.56
CA SER A 8 -44.66 -16.05 -29.91
C SER A 8 -43.22 -16.00 -30.44
N PRO A 9 -43.01 -15.98 -31.78
CA PRO A 9 -41.67 -15.95 -32.38
C PRO A 9 -40.79 -14.80 -31.86
N GLN A 10 -41.38 -13.62 -31.63
CA GLN A 10 -40.71 -12.48 -31.01
C GLN A 10 -40.33 -12.73 -29.54
N ALA A 11 -41.18 -13.42 -28.77
CA ALA A 11 -40.89 -13.76 -27.38
C ALA A 11 -39.77 -14.80 -27.26
N LYS A 12 -39.66 -15.75 -28.20
CA LYS A 12 -38.53 -16.71 -28.28
C LYS A 12 -37.21 -16.01 -28.58
N HIS A 13 -37.20 -15.00 -29.44
CA HIS A 13 -35.99 -14.22 -29.75
C HIS A 13 -35.53 -13.37 -28.54
N LYS A 14 -36.47 -12.71 -27.84
CA LYS A 14 -36.18 -11.96 -26.61
C LYS A 14 -35.67 -12.86 -25.49
N ALA A 15 -36.26 -14.05 -25.31
CA ALA A 15 -35.81 -15.02 -24.31
C ALA A 15 -34.42 -15.60 -24.61
N ARG A 16 -34.09 -15.88 -25.88
CA ARG A 16 -32.75 -16.34 -26.30
C ARG A 16 -31.70 -15.24 -26.13
N PHE A 17 -32.03 -14.01 -26.47
CA PHE A 17 -31.15 -12.87 -26.26
C PHE A 17 -30.91 -12.61 -24.76
N ALA A 18 -31.97 -12.62 -23.94
CA ALA A 18 -31.86 -12.51 -22.49
C ALA A 18 -30.99 -13.65 -21.91
N ALA A 19 -31.20 -14.90 -22.35
CA ALA A 19 -30.37 -16.03 -21.90
C ALA A 19 -28.91 -15.90 -22.33
N GLN A 20 -28.62 -15.41 -23.54
CA GLN A 20 -27.26 -15.15 -24.00
C GLN A 20 -26.58 -14.02 -23.22
N VAL A 21 -27.29 -12.91 -22.97
CA VAL A 21 -26.80 -11.79 -22.15
C VAL A 21 -26.61 -12.21 -20.68
N SER A 22 -27.51 -13.00 -20.13
CA SER A 22 -27.37 -13.57 -18.79
C SER A 22 -26.19 -14.52 -18.69
N LEU A 23 -25.94 -15.37 -19.71
CA LEU A 23 -24.77 -16.26 -19.74
C LEU A 23 -23.45 -15.49 -19.88
N THR A 24 -23.38 -14.46 -20.74
CA THR A 24 -22.17 -13.65 -20.87
C THR A 24 -21.87 -12.80 -19.65
N ILE A 25 -22.88 -12.44 -18.85
CA ILE A 25 -22.70 -11.75 -17.57
C ILE A 25 -22.36 -12.73 -16.43
N LEU A 26 -22.99 -13.90 -16.40
CA LEU A 26 -22.76 -14.92 -15.35
C LEU A 26 -21.37 -15.56 -15.41
N VAL A 27 -20.85 -15.83 -16.60
CA VAL A 27 -19.54 -16.48 -16.79
C VAL A 27 -18.37 -15.72 -16.13
N PRO A 28 -18.24 -14.38 -16.26
CA PRO A 28 -17.22 -13.64 -15.51
C PRO A 28 -17.59 -13.41 -14.04
N LEU A 29 -18.88 -13.41 -13.67
CA LEU A 29 -19.32 -13.22 -12.28
C LEU A 29 -18.96 -14.40 -11.37
N VAL A 30 -19.01 -15.65 -11.87
CA VAL A 30 -18.73 -16.84 -11.05
C VAL A 30 -17.28 -16.89 -10.52
N PRO A 31 -16.24 -16.65 -11.33
CA PRO A 31 -14.87 -16.52 -10.83
C PRO A 31 -14.72 -15.37 -9.84
N LEU A 32 -15.34 -14.22 -10.11
CA LEU A 32 -15.25 -13.03 -9.25
C LEU A 32 -15.87 -13.27 -7.86
N THR A 33 -17.05 -13.89 -7.81
CA THR A 33 -17.68 -14.23 -6.52
C THR A 33 -16.90 -15.32 -5.80
N TYR A 34 -16.39 -16.34 -6.50
CA TYR A 34 -15.53 -17.36 -5.91
C TYR A 34 -14.25 -16.77 -5.30
N PHE A 35 -13.54 -15.90 -6.02
CA PHE A 35 -12.34 -15.23 -5.51
C PHE A 35 -12.69 -14.33 -4.32
N HIS A 36 -13.80 -13.59 -4.39
CA HIS A 36 -14.27 -12.76 -3.30
C HIS A 36 -14.54 -13.56 -2.02
N PHE A 37 -15.30 -14.65 -2.10
CA PHE A 37 -15.57 -15.52 -0.95
C PHE A 37 -14.29 -16.16 -0.39
N ARG A 38 -13.41 -16.64 -1.28
CA ARG A 38 -12.13 -17.22 -0.88
C ARG A 38 -11.22 -16.19 -0.21
N ALA A 39 -11.20 -14.96 -0.70
CA ALA A 39 -10.42 -13.86 -0.12
C ALA A 39 -10.92 -13.48 1.28
N ILE A 40 -12.25 -13.38 1.46
CA ILE A 40 -12.86 -13.14 2.77
C ILE A 40 -12.48 -14.26 3.74
N GLN A 41 -12.72 -15.51 3.36
CA GLN A 41 -12.44 -16.66 4.23
C GLN A 41 -10.95 -16.74 4.57
N SER A 42 -10.07 -16.57 3.58
CA SER A 42 -8.62 -16.59 3.80
C SER A 42 -8.16 -15.48 4.75
N ARG A 43 -8.77 -14.28 4.66
CA ARG A 43 -8.49 -13.17 5.57
C ARG A 43 -8.98 -13.44 6.98
N GLU A 44 -10.19 -13.97 7.14
CA GLU A 44 -10.74 -14.34 8.45
C GLU A 44 -9.93 -15.46 9.11
N ASP A 45 -9.53 -16.47 8.35
CA ASP A 45 -8.70 -17.57 8.85
C ASP A 45 -7.33 -17.07 9.27
N ARG A 46 -6.72 -16.18 8.47
CA ARG A 46 -5.45 -15.54 8.83
C ARG A 46 -5.57 -14.64 10.05
N GLU A 47 -6.66 -13.89 10.15
CA GLU A 47 -6.92 -13.05 11.32
C GLU A 47 -7.09 -13.88 12.59
N LYS A 48 -7.81 -15.02 12.51
CA LYS A 48 -7.92 -15.97 13.62
C LYS A 48 -6.55 -16.54 13.98
N GLU A 49 -5.76 -16.95 13.01
CA GLU A 49 -4.39 -17.46 13.22
C GLU A 49 -3.53 -16.42 13.96
N VAL A 50 -3.48 -15.18 13.46
CA VAL A 50 -2.68 -14.10 14.08
C VAL A 50 -3.17 -13.75 15.47
N ARG A 51 -4.49 -13.69 15.70
CA ARG A 51 -5.07 -13.41 17.02
C ARG A 51 -4.85 -14.54 18.03
N THR A 52 -4.81 -15.79 17.57
CA THR A 52 -4.65 -16.98 18.44
C THR A 52 -3.20 -17.43 18.58
N LYS A 53 -2.28 -16.85 17.82
CA LYS A 53 -0.84 -17.13 17.89
C LYS A 53 -0.31 -16.79 19.28
N ILE A 54 0.13 -17.82 20.00
CA ILE A 54 0.79 -17.66 21.30
C ILE A 54 2.18 -17.08 21.06
N ARG A 55 2.40 -15.84 21.49
CA ARG A 55 3.72 -15.20 21.48
C ARG A 55 4.45 -15.57 22.77
N VAL A 56 5.54 -16.33 22.65
CA VAL A 56 6.37 -16.72 23.80
C VAL A 56 7.35 -15.58 24.09
N PRO A 57 7.27 -14.92 25.25
CA PRO A 57 7.99 -13.66 25.52
C PRO A 57 9.52 -13.75 25.53
N SER A 58 10.09 -14.96 25.43
CA SER A 58 11.54 -15.21 25.41
C SER A 58 12.07 -15.68 24.04
N ILE A 59 11.21 -15.85 23.04
CA ILE A 59 11.61 -16.31 21.71
C ILE A 59 11.26 -15.22 20.71
N GLN A 60 12.24 -14.43 20.31
CA GLN A 60 12.09 -13.46 19.23
C GLN A 60 11.87 -14.19 17.91
N THR A 61 10.83 -13.81 17.19
CA THR A 61 10.54 -14.29 15.84
C THR A 61 11.33 -13.49 14.81
N VAL A 62 11.52 -14.06 13.60
CA VAL A 62 12.18 -13.35 12.49
C VAL A 62 11.44 -12.06 12.13
N ASP A 63 10.11 -12.07 12.15
CA ASP A 63 9.29 -10.89 11.89
C ASP A 63 9.55 -9.78 12.93
N GLU A 64 9.71 -10.13 14.21
CA GLU A 64 10.06 -9.17 15.28
C GLU A 64 11.45 -8.57 15.07
N LEU A 65 12.46 -9.40 14.75
CA LEU A 65 13.82 -8.93 14.46
C LEU A 65 13.88 -7.99 13.24
N LEU A 66 13.03 -8.22 12.24
CA LEU A 66 12.94 -7.34 11.07
C LEU A 66 12.28 -6.00 11.42
N ILE A 67 11.28 -6.01 12.31
CA ILE A 67 10.60 -4.79 12.76
C ILE A 67 11.48 -3.94 13.65
N GLU A 68 12.35 -4.54 14.47
CA GLU A 68 13.34 -3.82 15.27
C GLU A 68 14.29 -2.96 14.40
N LYS A 69 14.47 -3.30 13.12
CA LYS A 69 15.26 -2.50 12.17
C LYS A 69 14.50 -1.31 11.59
N CYS A 70 13.18 -1.26 11.74
CA CYS A 70 12.35 -0.18 11.21
C CYS A 70 12.48 1.08 12.06
N GLN A 71 12.37 2.24 11.42
CA GLN A 71 12.38 3.55 12.06
C GLN A 71 11.29 4.44 11.44
N PRO A 72 10.81 5.46 12.18
CA PRO A 72 9.90 6.45 11.62
C PRO A 72 10.45 7.10 10.34
N GLY A 73 9.62 7.13 9.31
CA GLY A 73 9.98 7.66 7.99
C GLY A 73 10.40 6.61 6.97
N ASP A 74 10.64 5.36 7.39
CA ASP A 74 10.86 4.25 6.48
C ASP A 74 9.63 3.98 5.61
N VAL A 75 9.83 3.51 4.38
CA VAL A 75 8.73 3.20 3.46
C VAL A 75 8.67 1.70 3.22
N TRP A 76 7.49 1.11 3.40
CA TRP A 76 7.22 -0.28 3.01
C TRP A 76 6.56 -0.31 1.65
N LEU A 77 7.08 -1.14 0.75
CA LEU A 77 6.51 -1.41 -0.56
C LEU A 77 5.91 -2.82 -0.58
N PHE A 78 4.73 -2.94 -1.18
CA PHE A 78 3.99 -4.20 -1.25
C PHE A 78 3.72 -4.58 -2.71
N ASP A 79 4.04 -5.82 -3.06
CA ASP A 79 3.55 -6.49 -4.26
C ASP A 79 2.31 -7.29 -3.87
N ARG A 80 1.13 -6.65 -3.92
CA ARG A 80 -0.11 -7.27 -3.45
C ARG A 80 -0.60 -8.35 -4.42
N ARG A 81 -1.25 -9.36 -3.85
CA ARG A 81 -2.03 -10.35 -4.60
C ARG A 81 -3.43 -9.80 -4.80
N CYS A 82 -3.74 -9.28 -5.99
CA CYS A 82 -5.04 -8.69 -6.25
C CYS A 82 -6.18 -9.70 -6.07
N GLU A 83 -5.93 -10.99 -6.31
CA GLU A 83 -6.87 -12.10 -6.07
C GLU A 83 -7.30 -12.24 -4.59
N ASN A 84 -6.56 -11.63 -3.66
CA ASN A 84 -6.84 -11.66 -2.23
C ASN A 84 -7.47 -10.35 -1.71
N CYS A 85 -7.82 -9.42 -2.59
CA CYS A 85 -8.55 -8.21 -2.19
C CYS A 85 -9.95 -8.56 -1.68
N VAL A 86 -10.39 -7.88 -0.61
CA VAL A 86 -11.64 -8.23 0.07
C VAL A 86 -12.83 -7.81 -0.74
N HIS A 87 -12.82 -6.63 -1.37
CA HIS A 87 -13.95 -6.18 -2.20
C HIS A 87 -13.60 -6.15 -3.70
N VAL A 88 -14.61 -6.37 -4.54
CA VAL A 88 -14.45 -6.41 -6.01
C VAL A 88 -13.89 -5.09 -6.57
N THR A 89 -14.31 -3.96 -6.02
CA THR A 89 -13.81 -2.63 -6.41
C THR A 89 -12.33 -2.45 -6.08
N GLU A 90 -11.87 -3.00 -4.95
CA GLU A 90 -10.47 -2.98 -4.53
C GLU A 90 -9.63 -3.88 -5.42
N MET A 91 -10.15 -5.06 -5.76
CA MET A 91 -9.51 -5.97 -6.70
C MET A 91 -9.35 -5.30 -8.06
N ILE A 92 -10.40 -4.65 -8.57
CA ILE A 92 -10.33 -3.89 -9.83
C ILE A 92 -9.29 -2.78 -9.72
N ASN A 93 -9.30 -1.99 -8.64
CA ASN A 93 -8.30 -0.94 -8.42
C ASN A 93 -6.87 -1.49 -8.39
N CYS A 94 -6.65 -2.62 -7.69
CA CYS A 94 -5.36 -3.30 -7.65
C CYS A 94 -4.91 -3.78 -9.03
N VAL A 95 -5.79 -4.44 -9.80
CA VAL A 95 -5.49 -4.93 -11.15
C VAL A 95 -5.22 -3.78 -12.11
N VAL A 96 -6.07 -2.74 -12.09
CA VAL A 96 -5.90 -1.54 -12.92
C VAL A 96 -4.60 -0.84 -12.56
N GLY A 97 -4.37 -0.53 -11.28
CA GLY A 97 -3.14 0.09 -10.80
C GLY A 97 -1.90 -0.68 -11.24
N ARG A 98 -1.86 -2.00 -11.00
CA ARG A 98 -0.74 -2.85 -11.42
C ARG A 98 -0.55 -2.86 -12.95
N SER A 99 -1.62 -3.02 -13.71
CA SER A 99 -1.54 -3.13 -15.18
C SER A 99 -1.13 -1.82 -15.86
N LEU A 100 -1.61 -0.68 -15.32
CA LEU A 100 -1.44 0.63 -15.93
C LEU A 100 -0.22 1.39 -15.41
N LEU A 101 0.11 1.23 -14.13
CA LEU A 101 1.17 2.02 -13.48
C LEU A 101 2.48 1.26 -13.37
N CYS A 102 2.46 -0.08 -13.37
CA CYS A 102 3.63 -0.90 -13.05
C CYS A 102 4.15 -1.73 -14.24
N GLY A 103 3.67 -1.52 -15.47
CA GLY A 103 4.11 -2.25 -16.66
C GLY A 103 3.62 -3.70 -16.71
N GLY A 104 2.79 -4.02 -17.70
CA GLY A 104 2.02 -5.26 -17.79
C GLY A 104 2.77 -6.53 -18.22
N ASP A 105 4.01 -6.78 -17.79
CA ASP A 105 4.65 -8.10 -18.00
C ASP A 105 4.39 -9.03 -16.81
N ALA A 106 3.12 -9.43 -16.67
CA ALA A 106 2.70 -10.48 -15.74
C ALA A 106 3.21 -11.90 -16.09
N ARG A 107 4.11 -12.03 -17.08
CA ARG A 107 4.52 -13.32 -17.65
C ARG A 107 5.83 -13.87 -17.11
N ASP A 108 6.75 -13.03 -16.65
CA ASP A 108 8.00 -13.50 -16.05
C ASP A 108 7.91 -13.42 -14.53
N GLY A 109 7.72 -14.59 -13.90
CA GLY A 109 7.65 -14.77 -12.45
C GLY A 109 8.95 -14.46 -11.71
N LYS A 110 9.77 -13.53 -12.20
CA LYS A 110 10.94 -12.97 -11.52
C LYS A 110 10.62 -11.54 -11.12
N SER A 111 10.24 -11.35 -9.86
CA SER A 111 10.10 -10.05 -9.20
C SER A 111 11.44 -9.36 -8.94
N SER A 112 12.50 -9.67 -9.70
CA SER A 112 13.80 -9.01 -9.53
C SER A 112 13.78 -7.56 -10.00
N ASP A 113 12.83 -7.20 -10.88
CA ASP A 113 12.62 -5.83 -11.39
C ASP A 113 11.34 -5.17 -10.82
N GLY A 114 11.09 -5.40 -9.51
CA GLY A 114 10.43 -4.44 -8.62
C GLY A 114 9.10 -3.78 -9.03
N THR A 115 8.08 -4.54 -9.44
CA THR A 115 6.72 -3.99 -9.62
C THR A 115 5.95 -4.00 -8.29
N PHE A 116 5.80 -2.83 -7.66
CA PHE A 116 5.03 -2.65 -6.42
C PHE A 116 3.80 -1.79 -6.71
N ASP A 117 2.65 -2.21 -6.20
CA ASP A 117 1.36 -1.57 -6.46
C ASP A 117 0.81 -0.81 -5.24
N HIS A 118 1.48 -0.92 -4.09
CA HIS A 118 1.08 -0.27 -2.85
C HIS A 118 2.26 0.06 -1.95
N CYS A 119 2.13 1.11 -1.15
CA CYS A 119 3.13 1.49 -0.16
C CYS A 119 2.52 2.09 1.10
N GLY A 120 3.30 2.08 2.17
CA GLY A 120 2.99 2.78 3.41
C GLY A 120 4.26 3.34 4.04
N ILE A 121 4.10 4.26 4.97
CA ILE A 121 5.21 4.87 5.71
C ILE A 121 5.14 4.42 7.17
N VAL A 122 6.29 4.09 7.73
CA VAL A 122 6.44 3.76 9.14
C VAL A 122 6.31 5.03 9.95
N VAL A 123 5.39 5.02 10.92
CA VAL A 123 5.12 6.14 11.83
C VAL A 123 5.15 5.64 13.27
N PRO A 124 5.49 6.49 14.25
CA PRO A 124 5.33 6.14 15.65
C PRO A 124 3.84 6.01 15.99
N GLY A 125 3.49 5.06 16.85
CA GLY A 125 2.15 4.91 17.37
C GLY A 125 1.75 6.04 18.31
N PRO A 126 0.45 6.13 18.67
CA PRO A 126 0.00 7.08 19.68
C PRO A 126 0.79 6.81 20.99
N PRO A 127 1.39 7.85 21.61
CA PRO A 127 2.18 7.66 22.81
C PRO A 127 1.26 7.19 23.94
N LYS A 128 1.58 6.05 24.54
CA LYS A 128 0.97 5.61 25.80
C LYS A 128 1.65 6.35 26.96
N ASP A 129 2.98 6.44 26.88
CA ASP A 129 3.88 7.13 27.81
C ASP A 129 5.05 7.81 27.04
N ASP A 130 5.78 8.76 27.63
CA ASP A 130 6.94 9.43 26.97
C ASP A 130 8.03 8.44 26.48
N LYS A 131 8.20 7.31 27.18
CA LYS A 131 9.15 6.24 26.80
C LYS A 131 8.65 5.37 25.64
N SER A 132 7.35 5.30 25.42
CA SER A 132 6.74 4.47 24.36
C SER A 132 6.89 5.07 22.96
N LEU A 133 7.30 6.35 22.86
CA LEU A 133 7.47 7.05 21.59
C LEU A 133 8.60 6.46 20.72
N TYR A 134 9.58 5.83 21.37
CA TYR A 134 10.79 5.27 20.74
C TYR A 134 10.86 3.75 20.86
N ASP A 135 9.82 3.11 21.40
CA ASP A 135 9.73 1.66 21.48
C ASP A 135 9.53 1.09 20.06
N PRO A 136 10.43 0.23 19.55
CA PRO A 136 10.26 -0.44 18.27
C PRO A 136 8.92 -1.20 18.15
N HIS A 137 8.37 -1.64 19.29
CA HIS A 137 7.06 -2.30 19.35
C HIS A 137 5.88 -1.33 19.23
N ASN A 138 6.12 -0.02 19.34
CA ASN A 138 5.12 1.02 19.11
C ASN A 138 5.27 1.66 17.72
N LEU A 139 5.76 0.94 16.73
CA LEU A 139 5.76 1.38 15.33
C LEU A 139 4.50 0.90 14.60
N TYR A 140 3.97 1.79 13.77
CA TYR A 140 2.77 1.58 12.97
C TYR A 140 3.10 1.81 11.50
N LEU A 141 2.35 1.14 10.61
CA LEU A 141 2.31 1.45 9.20
C LEU A 141 1.13 2.36 8.93
N LEU A 142 1.41 3.57 8.44
CA LEU A 142 0.41 4.48 7.89
C LEU A 142 0.29 4.23 6.38
N GLU A 143 -0.90 3.86 5.92
CA GLU A 143 -1.17 3.53 4.52
C GLU A 143 -2.59 3.94 4.10
N ALA A 144 -2.77 4.29 2.83
CA ALA A 144 -4.08 4.49 2.22
C ALA A 144 -4.54 3.18 1.59
N THR A 145 -5.49 2.49 2.22
CA THR A 145 -5.99 1.19 1.77
C THR A 145 -7.41 1.28 1.24
N ALA A 146 -7.65 0.50 0.20
CA ALA A 146 -8.99 0.21 -0.25
C ALA A 146 -9.72 -0.58 0.85
N GLY A 147 -10.89 -0.11 1.30
CA GLY A 147 -11.67 -0.74 2.37
C GLY A 147 -11.33 -0.32 3.80
N GLY A 148 -10.16 0.26 4.04
CA GLY A 148 -9.76 0.84 5.33
C GLY A 148 -9.72 2.36 5.33
N GLY A 149 -9.57 3.00 4.16
CA GLY A 149 -9.26 4.41 4.06
C GLY A 149 -7.80 4.68 4.44
N VAL A 150 -7.49 5.82 5.05
CA VAL A 150 -6.16 6.06 5.63
C VAL A 150 -6.11 5.45 7.02
N THR A 151 -5.30 4.40 7.19
CA THR A 151 -5.23 3.64 8.44
C THR A 151 -3.81 3.57 8.96
N ALA A 152 -3.69 3.51 10.28
CA ALA A 152 -2.43 3.24 10.96
C ALA A 152 -2.55 1.91 11.72
N SER A 153 -1.77 0.90 11.32
CA SER A 153 -1.81 -0.44 11.91
C SER A 153 -0.46 -0.79 12.53
N PRO A 154 -0.40 -1.48 13.69
CA PRO A 154 0.88 -1.92 14.27
C PRO A 154 1.71 -2.73 13.27
N LEU A 155 3.01 -2.44 13.13
CA LEU A 155 3.87 -3.05 12.10
C LEU A 155 3.84 -4.58 12.13
N LEU A 156 3.97 -5.17 13.32
CA LEU A 156 3.98 -6.63 13.48
C LEU A 156 2.68 -7.25 12.99
N ASN A 157 1.55 -6.74 13.48
CA ASN A 157 0.26 -7.23 13.05
C ASN A 157 0.08 -7.03 11.54
N ARG A 158 0.52 -5.90 10.99
CA ARG A 158 0.37 -5.61 9.56
C ARG A 158 1.25 -6.51 8.68
N LEU A 159 2.46 -6.85 9.14
CA LEU A 159 3.35 -7.81 8.49
C LEU A 159 2.77 -9.23 8.59
N GLU A 160 2.28 -9.66 9.75
CA GLU A 160 1.68 -10.99 9.93
C GLU A 160 0.41 -11.19 9.09
N MET A 161 -0.40 -10.13 8.96
CA MET A 161 -1.64 -10.12 8.17
C MET A 161 -1.43 -9.94 6.67
N THR A 162 -0.23 -9.52 6.21
CA THR A 162 0.00 -9.28 4.78
C THR A 162 -0.03 -10.58 3.99
N GLN A 163 -0.78 -10.58 2.88
CA GLN A 163 -0.77 -11.65 1.88
C GLN A 163 -0.05 -11.23 0.59
N SER A 164 0.78 -10.18 0.68
CA SER A 164 1.58 -9.70 -0.44
C SER A 164 2.62 -10.73 -0.84
N ARG A 165 2.92 -10.83 -2.14
CA ARG A 165 3.99 -11.70 -2.66
C ARG A 165 5.32 -11.33 -2.05
N THR A 166 5.59 -10.03 -2.06
CA THR A 166 6.85 -9.44 -1.62
C THR A 166 6.55 -8.20 -0.79
N VAL A 167 7.31 -8.01 0.29
CA VAL A 167 7.33 -6.78 1.09
C VAL A 167 8.77 -6.30 1.17
N LEU A 168 9.03 -5.10 0.66
CA LEU A 168 10.34 -4.45 0.78
C LEU A 168 10.26 -3.28 1.74
N LEU A 169 11.31 -3.12 2.53
CA LEU A 169 11.59 -1.94 3.34
C LEU A 169 12.58 -1.05 2.58
N LEU A 170 12.26 0.23 2.47
CA LEU A 170 13.17 1.30 2.05
C LEU A 170 13.57 2.11 3.29
N PRO A 171 14.77 1.84 3.87
CA PRO A 171 15.18 2.48 5.11
C PRO A 171 15.56 3.93 4.86
N LEU A 172 14.84 4.90 5.45
CA LEU A 172 15.16 6.32 5.33
C LEU A 172 16.35 6.66 6.24
N VAL A 173 17.31 7.41 5.70
CA VAL A 173 18.52 7.81 6.41
C VAL A 173 18.57 9.32 6.46
N SER A 174 18.70 9.83 7.66
CA SER A 174 18.84 11.25 7.95
C SER A 174 20.25 11.77 7.63
N PRO A 175 20.43 13.07 7.39
CA PRO A 175 21.74 13.66 7.12
C PRO A 175 22.78 13.31 8.20
N GLY A 176 23.90 12.74 7.75
CA GLY A 176 25.02 12.35 8.63
C GLY A 176 24.83 11.02 9.36
N GLU A 177 23.69 10.34 9.19
CA GLU A 177 23.43 9.03 9.74
C GLU A 177 24.15 7.91 8.97
N ARG A 178 24.73 6.96 9.71
CA ARG A 178 25.29 5.71 9.18
C ARG A 178 24.50 4.54 9.72
N ARG A 179 23.34 4.34 9.12
CA ARG A 179 22.45 3.23 9.47
C ARG A 179 23.10 1.91 9.04
N ASN A 180 23.16 0.94 9.95
CA ASN A 180 23.87 -0.36 9.85
C ASN A 180 25.39 -0.33 10.13
N ASP A 181 25.91 0.74 10.71
CA ASP A 181 27.27 0.77 11.26
C ASP A 181 27.16 0.54 12.77
N ASP A 182 27.59 -0.62 13.26
CA ASP A 182 27.40 -1.02 14.66
C ASP A 182 28.19 -0.13 15.64
N ASP A 183 29.26 0.50 15.16
CA ASP A 183 30.11 1.43 15.92
C ASP A 183 29.65 2.89 15.79
N TYR A 184 28.55 3.14 15.08
CA TYR A 184 28.07 4.51 14.83
C TYR A 184 27.20 5.02 15.99
N GLU A 185 27.73 6.01 16.70
CA GLU A 185 26.94 6.85 17.60
C GLU A 185 26.33 8.04 16.83
N PRO A 186 25.00 8.24 16.86
CA PRO A 186 24.37 9.35 16.18
C PRO A 186 24.81 10.67 16.80
N SER A 187 25.15 11.64 15.94
CA SER A 187 25.40 13.00 16.41
C SER A 187 24.13 13.61 16.99
N GLY A 188 24.22 14.50 17.98
CA GLY A 188 23.04 15.18 18.53
C GLY A 188 22.20 15.93 17.48
N LYS A 189 22.82 16.39 16.37
CA LYS A 189 22.07 16.97 15.23
C LYS A 189 21.22 15.92 14.51
N THR A 190 21.77 14.74 14.30
CA THR A 190 21.08 13.60 13.68
C THR A 190 19.91 13.14 14.55
N GLU A 191 20.10 13.04 15.86
CA GLU A 191 19.02 12.71 16.81
C GLU A 191 17.89 13.74 16.79
N ILE A 192 18.22 15.04 16.80
CA ILE A 192 17.21 16.11 16.70
C ILE A 192 16.40 15.97 15.40
N LEU A 193 17.05 15.68 14.27
CA LEU A 193 16.36 15.48 13.00
C LEU A 193 15.42 14.27 13.04
N LYS A 194 15.87 13.14 13.60
CA LYS A 194 15.03 11.95 13.79
C LYS A 194 13.82 12.22 14.68
N ASN A 195 14.03 12.91 15.80
CA ASN A 195 12.96 13.27 16.72
C ASN A 195 11.95 14.22 16.07
N ASN A 196 12.41 15.17 15.26
CA ASN A 196 11.53 16.05 14.49
C ASN A 196 10.70 15.25 13.48
N VAL A 197 11.33 14.36 12.69
CA VAL A 197 10.60 13.48 11.76
C VAL A 197 9.52 12.69 12.49
N ALA A 198 9.86 12.01 13.58
CA ALA A 198 8.91 11.23 14.36
C ALA A 198 7.74 12.09 14.86
N LYS A 199 8.02 13.29 15.39
CA LYS A 199 6.99 14.22 15.89
C LYS A 199 6.04 14.70 14.78
N HIS A 200 6.58 15.05 13.62
CA HIS A 200 5.77 15.48 12.48
C HIS A 200 4.93 14.32 11.94
N LEU A 201 5.49 13.11 11.87
CA LEU A 201 4.76 11.93 11.42
C LEU A 201 3.61 11.53 12.36
N ILE A 202 3.76 11.67 13.69
CA ILE A 202 2.66 11.46 14.64
C ILE A 202 1.52 12.45 14.36
N SER A 203 1.86 13.72 14.16
CA SER A 203 0.88 14.78 13.89
C SER A 203 0.17 14.54 12.55
N PHE A 204 0.94 14.13 11.54
CA PHE A 204 0.45 13.79 10.21
C PHE A 204 -0.48 12.59 10.24
N GLN A 205 -0.06 11.50 10.91
CA GLN A 205 -0.87 10.30 11.10
C GLN A 205 -2.22 10.66 11.70
N LYS A 206 -2.23 11.34 12.86
CA LYS A 206 -3.46 11.71 13.56
C LYS A 206 -4.40 12.53 12.67
N LYS A 207 -3.85 13.57 12.02
CA LYS A 207 -4.60 14.44 11.12
C LYS A 207 -5.26 13.64 10.00
N TRP A 208 -4.51 12.79 9.31
CA TRP A 208 -5.02 12.08 8.14
C TRP A 208 -5.91 10.90 8.46
N THR A 209 -5.71 10.22 9.60
CA THR A 209 -6.67 9.19 10.04
C THR A 209 -8.01 9.82 10.41
N GLU A 210 -8.01 10.96 11.11
CA GLU A 210 -9.25 11.67 11.46
C GLU A 210 -9.94 12.26 10.23
N GLU A 211 -9.18 12.84 9.29
CA GLU A 211 -9.74 13.42 8.07
C GLU A 211 -10.32 12.35 7.13
N ALA A 212 -9.64 11.21 7.00
CA ALA A 212 -10.12 10.10 6.20
C ALA A 212 -11.44 9.52 6.73
N GLU A 213 -11.62 9.48 8.05
CA GLU A 213 -12.88 9.08 8.67
C GLU A 213 -13.99 10.10 8.38
N LYS A 214 -13.73 11.39 8.56
CA LYS A 214 -14.71 12.48 8.28
C LYS A 214 -15.16 12.49 6.82
N GLN A 215 -14.24 12.26 5.89
CA GLN A 215 -14.53 12.29 4.45
C GLN A 215 -15.04 10.94 3.90
N ASN A 216 -15.20 9.93 4.76
CA ASN A 216 -15.52 8.56 4.37
C ASN A 216 -14.62 8.05 3.21
N TYR A 217 -13.33 8.31 3.35
CA TYR A 217 -12.33 8.06 2.31
C TYR A 217 -12.28 6.59 1.88
N LYS A 218 -12.68 5.67 2.76
CA LYS A 218 -12.83 4.24 2.50
C LYS A 218 -13.62 3.94 1.23
N ASP A 219 -14.75 4.63 1.03
CA ASP A 219 -15.66 4.36 -0.09
C ASP A 219 -15.17 5.03 -1.40
N GLY A 220 -14.40 6.12 -1.27
CA GLY A 220 -13.83 6.85 -2.41
C GLY A 220 -12.49 6.30 -2.93
N HIS A 221 -11.73 5.59 -2.09
CA HIS A 221 -10.33 5.22 -2.40
C HIS A 221 -10.18 4.43 -3.71
N SER A 222 -10.97 3.38 -3.90
CA SER A 222 -10.87 2.55 -5.11
C SER A 222 -11.21 3.35 -6.38
N THR A 223 -12.20 4.22 -6.30
CA THR A 223 -12.59 5.10 -7.41
C THR A 223 -11.49 6.10 -7.73
N LEU A 224 -10.91 6.74 -6.70
CA LEU A 224 -9.79 7.67 -6.86
C LEU A 224 -8.57 6.99 -7.47
N GLY A 225 -8.22 5.79 -7.02
CA GLY A 225 -7.10 5.01 -7.57
C GLY A 225 -7.31 4.64 -9.04
N ILE A 226 -8.51 4.17 -9.41
CA ILE A 226 -8.84 3.84 -10.80
C ILE A 226 -8.78 5.08 -11.69
N LEU A 227 -9.41 6.19 -11.26
CA LEU A 227 -9.40 7.44 -12.01
C LEU A 227 -7.99 8.03 -12.15
N GLY A 228 -7.19 7.97 -11.08
CA GLY A 228 -5.79 8.38 -11.10
C GLY A 228 -4.96 7.57 -12.08
N ALA A 229 -5.08 6.24 -12.04
CA ALA A 229 -4.35 5.35 -12.94
C ALA A 229 -4.75 5.54 -14.42
N LEU A 230 -6.04 5.66 -14.71
CA LEU A 230 -6.52 5.98 -16.06
C LEU A 230 -6.05 7.36 -16.50
N GLY A 231 -6.16 8.36 -15.62
CA GLY A 231 -5.72 9.73 -15.90
C GLY A 231 -4.25 9.79 -16.29
N TYR A 232 -3.41 9.04 -15.59
CA TYR A 232 -1.98 8.90 -15.90
C TYR A 232 -1.74 8.31 -17.30
N VAL A 233 -2.39 7.19 -17.63
CA VAL A 233 -2.23 6.53 -18.93
C VAL A 233 -2.71 7.40 -20.09
N PHE A 234 -3.79 8.14 -19.90
CA PHE A 234 -4.31 9.06 -20.92
C PHE A 234 -3.57 10.40 -20.97
N GLY A 235 -2.54 10.62 -20.15
CA GLY A 235 -1.78 11.87 -20.13
C GLY A 235 -2.55 13.07 -19.55
N VAL A 236 -3.66 12.81 -18.86
CA VAL A 236 -4.54 13.82 -18.26
C VAL A 236 -4.39 13.90 -16.74
N GLN A 237 -3.39 13.24 -16.14
CA GLN A 237 -3.09 13.33 -14.70
C GLN A 237 -2.92 14.78 -14.23
N LYS A 238 -2.42 15.63 -15.13
CA LYS A 238 -2.27 17.08 -14.96
C LYS A 238 -3.59 17.84 -14.77
N ALA A 239 -4.70 17.30 -15.25
CA ALA A 239 -6.03 17.87 -15.11
C ALA A 239 -6.90 17.09 -14.12
N SER A 240 -6.40 15.95 -13.60
CA SER A 240 -7.10 15.11 -12.64
C SER A 240 -6.98 15.70 -11.23
N LEU A 241 -8.07 15.63 -10.47
CA LEU A 241 -8.09 15.92 -9.03
C LEU A 241 -7.74 14.69 -8.19
N ALA A 242 -7.62 13.52 -8.82
CA ALA A 242 -7.32 12.26 -8.14
C ALA A 242 -5.82 11.93 -8.23
N PRO A 243 -5.19 11.48 -7.12
CA PRO A 243 -3.80 11.03 -7.14
C PRO A 243 -3.64 9.79 -8.00
N THR A 244 -2.54 9.72 -8.74
CA THR A 244 -2.16 8.58 -9.59
C THR A 244 -2.10 7.29 -8.79
N SER A 245 -1.43 7.35 -7.63
CA SER A 245 -1.47 6.32 -6.59
C SER A 245 -1.77 6.98 -5.25
N PRO A 246 -2.94 6.72 -4.65
CA PRO A 246 -3.27 7.31 -3.36
C PRO A 246 -2.30 6.94 -2.23
N SER A 247 -1.76 5.71 -2.26
CA SER A 247 -0.77 5.26 -1.28
C SER A 247 0.57 5.98 -1.45
N ALA A 248 1.03 6.17 -2.70
CA ALA A 248 2.28 6.88 -2.98
C ALA A 248 2.15 8.36 -2.60
N TRP A 249 1.05 9.00 -2.96
CA TRP A 249 0.75 10.38 -2.60
C TRP A 249 0.79 10.58 -1.07
N LEU A 250 0.16 9.70 -0.29
CA LEU A 250 0.17 9.78 1.17
C LEU A 250 1.60 9.73 1.74
N VAL A 251 2.44 8.82 1.22
CA VAL A 251 3.83 8.69 1.64
C VAL A 251 4.64 9.96 1.30
N VAL A 252 4.47 10.51 0.10
CA VAL A 252 5.15 11.76 -0.29
C VAL A 252 4.74 12.91 0.61
N SER A 253 3.43 13.11 0.82
CA SER A 253 2.93 14.16 1.70
C SER A 253 3.45 14.00 3.13
N ALA A 254 3.56 12.78 3.64
CA ALA A 254 4.13 12.51 4.95
C ALA A 254 5.62 12.88 5.03
N LEU A 255 6.40 12.51 4.02
CA LEU A 255 7.84 12.84 3.95
C LEU A 255 8.09 14.34 3.81
N GLN A 256 7.21 15.07 3.12
CA GLN A 256 7.28 16.52 3.00
C GLN A 256 6.97 17.21 4.32
N GLU A 257 5.88 16.81 4.99
CA GLU A 257 5.49 17.34 6.30
C GLU A 257 6.59 17.06 7.35
N ALA A 258 7.22 15.88 7.28
CA ALA A 258 8.34 15.51 8.13
C ALA A 258 9.64 16.26 7.80
N GLY A 259 9.67 17.02 6.71
CA GLY A 259 10.85 17.78 6.28
C GLY A 259 11.99 16.90 5.75
N ALA A 260 11.70 15.66 5.35
CA ALA A 260 12.65 14.73 4.72
C ALA A 260 12.64 14.84 3.19
N ALA A 261 11.47 15.14 2.60
CA ALA A 261 11.32 15.41 1.17
C ALA A 261 11.29 16.90 0.84
N MET A 262 11.64 17.26 -0.40
CA MET A 262 11.50 18.63 -0.89
C MET A 262 10.02 19.04 -0.92
N ASN A 263 9.73 20.28 -0.55
CA ASN A 263 8.41 20.85 -0.75
C ASN A 263 8.15 20.94 -2.26
N VAL A 264 7.19 20.15 -2.72
CA VAL A 264 6.64 20.17 -4.06
C VAL A 264 5.17 20.53 -3.96
N THR A 265 4.59 20.98 -5.07
CA THR A 265 3.16 21.28 -5.10
C THR A 265 2.34 20.00 -4.88
N ASP A 266 1.15 20.12 -4.28
CA ASP A 266 0.22 18.99 -4.10
C ASP A 266 -0.02 18.24 -5.40
N ARG A 267 -0.09 18.97 -6.51
CA ARG A 267 -0.22 18.41 -7.86
C ARG A 267 0.94 17.49 -8.23
N THR A 268 2.17 17.89 -7.96
CA THR A 268 3.35 17.04 -8.20
C THR A 268 3.33 15.82 -7.28
N ALA A 269 2.91 15.98 -6.02
CA ALA A 269 2.77 14.83 -5.13
C ALA A 269 1.71 13.84 -5.66
N MET A 270 0.60 14.32 -6.24
CA MET A 270 -0.46 13.49 -6.84
C MET A 270 0.00 12.70 -8.07
N GLU A 271 1.05 13.14 -8.76
CA GLU A 271 1.59 12.45 -9.94
C GLU A 271 2.49 11.24 -9.56
N THR A 272 2.86 11.10 -8.28
CA THR A 272 3.77 10.04 -7.79
C THR A 272 3.17 8.64 -7.90
N ARG A 273 4.00 7.67 -8.31
CA ARG A 273 3.69 6.24 -8.35
C ARG A 273 4.51 5.47 -7.31
N VAL A 274 4.08 4.25 -7.01
CA VAL A 274 4.77 3.39 -6.02
C VAL A 274 6.15 2.95 -6.51
N GLU A 275 6.30 2.68 -7.81
CA GLU A 275 7.59 2.29 -8.40
C GLU A 275 8.64 3.42 -8.38
N ASP A 276 8.22 4.67 -8.26
CA ASP A 276 9.13 5.83 -8.25
C ASP A 276 10.04 5.81 -7.00
N PHE A 277 9.66 5.10 -5.95
CA PHE A 277 10.48 4.91 -4.75
C PHE A 277 11.69 3.96 -4.96
N LEU A 278 11.71 3.16 -6.04
CA LEU A 278 12.77 2.17 -6.31
C LEU A 278 13.86 2.64 -7.27
N ARG A 279 13.69 3.78 -7.93
CA ARG A 279 14.62 4.27 -8.96
C ARG A 279 15.81 5.02 -8.33
N ASP A 280 16.67 4.31 -7.60
CA ASP A 280 18.08 4.63 -7.25
C ASP A 280 18.46 6.11 -6.97
N TYR A 281 17.55 6.93 -6.44
CA TYR A 281 17.71 8.39 -6.23
C TYR A 281 18.17 9.19 -7.45
N ARG A 282 18.10 8.64 -8.66
CA ARG A 282 18.47 9.36 -9.88
C ARG A 282 17.26 10.14 -10.38
N PHE A 283 16.97 11.22 -9.67
CA PHE A 283 15.91 12.20 -9.92
C PHE A 283 16.14 13.09 -11.17
N HIS A 284 16.71 12.53 -12.24
CA HIS A 284 16.86 13.27 -13.50
C HIS A 284 15.56 13.31 -14.31
N GLU A 285 14.63 12.40 -14.03
CA GLU A 285 13.29 12.40 -14.63
C GLU A 285 12.32 13.21 -13.76
N LYS A 286 11.43 13.95 -14.42
CA LYS A 286 10.62 15.06 -13.89
C LYS A 286 9.64 14.66 -12.75
N ASP A 287 9.48 13.37 -12.49
CA ASP A 287 8.30 12.80 -11.81
C ASP A 287 8.66 11.85 -10.63
N THR A 288 9.75 12.11 -9.88
CA THR A 288 10.21 11.24 -8.77
C THR A 288 10.38 12.01 -7.43
N VAL A 289 10.18 11.32 -6.28
CA VAL A 289 10.16 11.90 -4.92
C VAL A 289 11.51 12.46 -4.46
N ARG A 290 11.80 13.73 -4.75
CA ARG A 290 13.09 14.34 -4.37
C ARG A 290 13.20 14.51 -2.85
N LEU A 291 14.14 13.77 -2.25
CA LEU A 291 14.53 13.96 -0.86
C LEU A 291 15.37 15.26 -0.71
N ARG A 292 15.34 15.87 0.48
CA ARG A 292 16.17 17.05 0.76
C ARG A 292 17.65 16.67 0.81
N PRO A 293 18.59 17.61 0.57
CA PRO A 293 20.01 17.32 0.63
C PRO A 293 20.42 16.59 1.92
N GLY A 294 21.18 15.51 1.77
CA GLY A 294 21.65 14.66 2.88
C GLY A 294 20.71 13.53 3.27
N TRP A 295 19.43 13.58 2.88
CA TRP A 295 18.49 12.46 3.03
C TRP A 295 18.62 11.48 1.88
N LYS A 296 18.48 10.18 2.17
CA LYS A 296 18.47 9.09 1.19
C LYS A 296 17.70 7.90 1.76
N PHE A 297 17.12 7.02 0.95
CA PHE A 297 16.90 5.65 1.44
C PHE A 297 18.17 4.81 1.21
N LEU A 298 18.32 3.75 1.98
CA LEU A 298 19.31 2.72 1.70
C LEU A 298 18.82 1.78 0.60
N GLY A 299 19.67 0.82 0.23
CA GLY A 299 19.25 -0.29 -0.62
C GLY A 299 18.02 -1.00 -0.02
N PRO A 300 17.08 -1.47 -0.86
CA PRO A 300 15.88 -2.14 -0.39
C PRO A 300 16.22 -3.39 0.43
N MET A 301 15.51 -3.58 1.53
CA MET A 301 15.62 -4.76 2.40
C MET A 301 14.36 -5.61 2.26
N ALA A 302 14.51 -6.89 1.92
CA ALA A 302 13.37 -7.81 1.89
C ALA A 302 12.87 -8.09 3.31
N MET A 303 11.62 -7.72 3.59
CA MET A 303 10.93 -8.02 4.84
C MET A 303 10.20 -9.36 4.75
N ARG A 304 9.66 -9.66 3.57
CA ARG A 304 9.01 -10.95 3.30
C ARG A 304 9.04 -11.24 1.82
N GLU A 305 9.41 -12.47 1.47
CA GLU A 305 9.26 -13.02 0.13
C GLU A 305 8.50 -14.34 0.24
N THR A 306 7.28 -14.37 -0.29
CA THR A 306 6.54 -15.62 -0.44
C THR A 306 6.84 -16.16 -1.83
N GLY A 307 7.86 -17.01 -1.93
CA GLY A 307 8.08 -17.82 -3.12
C GLY A 307 6.78 -18.57 -3.48
N ARG A 308 6.49 -18.73 -4.77
CA ARG A 308 5.36 -19.55 -5.23
C ARG A 308 5.54 -20.98 -4.70
N SER A 309 4.83 -21.31 -3.61
CA SER A 309 4.41 -22.67 -3.29
C SER A 309 3.12 -22.96 -4.05
#